data_AF-A0A7S3PQ90-F1
#
_entry.id   AF-A0A7S3PQ90-F1
#
_cell.length_a   1.000
_cell.length_b   1.000
_cell.length_c   1.000
_cell.angle_alpha   90.00
_cell.angle_beta   90.00
_cell.angle_gamma   90.00
#
_symmetry.space_group_name_H-M   'P 1'
#
loop_
_entity.id
_entity.type
_entity.pdbx_description
1 polymer ?
#
loop_
_entity_poly.entity_id
_entity_poly.type
_entity_poly.pdbx_seq_one_letter_code
_entity_poly.pdbx_strand_id
1 'polypeptide(L)'
;YPKLRRLQRIMLARINQSTANKSVPPVGGSALERRQLLHSLTPYLSLYLTRSLSRLNEPVSMMFPEGKRMNTDGDDRLVLPTKTDVLTFSKIVSQEISAAQLDAELAVAICKGSCKAMSLFSAKAESLIMMDETATQFRLYQPGMSISTSTKNANVSAGAAKLAAAAVSASLRTKAQAHNITLLDLIVRLYDLTKRIPEDTTDESSNKNVISISGQDSSVAVIAQKQKAIQPALRNLESLVDLILGDYLAAAAKALEAVLARMHRENFSSGDPSSTQYVNISLDSDVADDREDVIESSAYMDTFGDAVSVLCREHLDKLPNQHTIVQRLRQRLLCRVIVLFLRNVCMIRPLDSKGRLRLVRDLTLFEEAILPLAPSCRQEKTDELANLFEELRSLRKLLMINPAYENENALKSYRELVYTKKTRLSSVLLLIFASAPPELRSPHDQLRMSPERFGEWMDKAENGKDPTNIALLDSGTRRNRSLEDAVCKLVTAELDRYMQRVSAKVKSQSTDQLSLASEYHLLRKLV
;
A
#
# COMPACT_ATOMS: atom_id res chain seq x y z
N TYR A 1 28.47 -5.29 -35.57
CA TYR A 1 28.88 -6.37 -34.67
C TYR A 1 27.89 -7.55 -34.63
N PRO A 2 26.57 -7.39 -34.43
CA PRO A 2 25.65 -8.54 -34.38
C PRO A 2 25.70 -9.44 -35.62
N LYS A 3 25.75 -8.83 -36.82
CA LYS A 3 25.97 -9.54 -38.08
C LYS A 3 27.29 -10.34 -38.11
N LEU A 4 28.40 -9.74 -37.64
CA LEU A 4 29.71 -10.39 -37.57
C LEU A 4 29.67 -11.60 -36.64
N ARG A 5 29.08 -11.46 -35.46
CA ARG A 5 28.90 -12.55 -34.49
C ARG A 5 28.04 -13.68 -35.04
N ARG A 6 26.97 -13.36 -35.79
CA ARG A 6 26.15 -14.35 -36.49
C ARG A 6 26.93 -15.09 -37.57
N LEU A 7 27.68 -14.38 -38.43
CA LEU A 7 28.51 -14.99 -39.46
C LEU A 7 29.58 -15.92 -38.86
N GLN A 8 30.21 -15.51 -37.76
CA GLN A 8 31.18 -16.32 -37.04
C GLN A 8 30.56 -17.62 -36.49
N ARG A 9 29.36 -17.54 -35.88
CA ARG A 9 28.64 -18.74 -35.42
C ARG A 9 28.28 -19.68 -36.58
N ILE A 10 27.80 -19.14 -37.69
CA ILE A 10 27.48 -19.93 -38.89
C ILE A 10 28.75 -20.60 -39.44
N MET A 11 29.86 -19.86 -39.52
CA MET A 11 31.14 -20.38 -39.97
C MET A 11 31.59 -21.54 -39.08
N LEU A 12 31.53 -21.39 -37.75
CA LEU A 12 31.91 -22.45 -36.81
C LEU A 12 31.01 -23.67 -36.90
N ALA A 13 29.69 -23.47 -37.04
CA ALA A 13 28.75 -24.57 -37.23
C ALA A 13 29.05 -25.34 -38.53
N ARG A 14 29.34 -24.64 -39.63
CA ARG A 14 29.70 -25.25 -40.92
C ARG A 14 31.03 -26.00 -40.87
N ILE A 15 32.04 -25.43 -40.19
CA ILE A 15 33.33 -26.10 -39.99
C ILE A 15 33.11 -27.39 -39.20
N ASN A 16 32.41 -27.31 -38.06
CA ASN A 16 32.10 -28.48 -37.24
C ASN A 16 31.36 -29.57 -38.03
N GLN A 17 30.32 -29.19 -38.80
CA GLN A 17 29.58 -30.13 -39.65
C GLN A 17 30.47 -30.77 -40.73
N SER A 18 31.39 -30.02 -41.31
CA SER A 18 32.31 -30.51 -42.36
C SER A 18 33.42 -31.40 -41.80
N THR A 19 33.85 -31.17 -40.55
CA THR A 19 34.87 -31.97 -39.87
C THR A 19 34.30 -33.20 -39.20
N ALA A 20 33.04 -33.17 -38.73
CA ALA A 20 32.40 -34.30 -38.06
C ALA A 20 32.22 -35.53 -38.98
N ASN A 21 32.11 -35.32 -40.29
CA ASN A 21 31.98 -36.39 -41.28
C ASN A 21 33.34 -36.95 -41.75
N LYS A 22 34.45 -36.42 -41.24
CA LYS A 22 35.81 -36.86 -41.57
C LYS A 22 36.46 -37.44 -40.32
N SER A 23 37.41 -38.36 -40.48
CA SER A 23 38.15 -39.02 -39.39
C SER A 23 39.12 -38.07 -38.62
N VAL A 24 38.80 -36.79 -38.55
CA VAL A 24 39.56 -35.71 -37.92
C VAL A 24 38.79 -35.22 -36.69
N PRO A 25 39.46 -34.85 -35.58
CA PRO A 25 38.77 -34.28 -34.42
C PRO A 25 37.87 -33.09 -34.84
N PRO A 26 36.61 -33.03 -34.35
CA PRO A 26 35.67 -31.99 -34.75
C PRO A 26 36.15 -30.61 -34.28
N VAL A 27 36.49 -29.74 -35.24
CA VAL A 27 36.97 -28.39 -34.97
C VAL A 27 35.78 -27.46 -34.71
N GLY A 28 35.79 -26.73 -33.58
CA GLY A 28 34.70 -25.85 -33.18
C GLY A 28 33.51 -26.56 -32.51
N GLY A 29 33.64 -27.86 -32.28
CA GLY A 29 32.64 -28.67 -31.56
C GLY A 29 32.62 -28.39 -30.05
N SER A 30 33.77 -28.07 -29.44
CA SER A 30 33.89 -27.82 -28.00
C SER A 30 33.36 -26.43 -27.60
N ALA A 31 32.64 -26.36 -26.49
CA ALA A 31 32.14 -25.11 -25.91
C ALA A 31 33.28 -24.16 -25.47
N LEU A 32 34.48 -24.69 -25.21
CA LEU A 32 35.66 -23.89 -24.85
C LEU A 32 36.23 -23.17 -26.08
N GLU A 33 36.39 -23.88 -27.21
CA GLU A 33 36.90 -23.32 -28.46
C GLU A 33 35.99 -22.21 -28.99
N ARG A 34 34.67 -22.43 -28.96
CA ARG A 34 33.69 -21.40 -29.33
C ARG A 34 33.82 -20.15 -28.45
N ARG A 35 34.08 -20.31 -27.15
CA ARG A 35 34.29 -19.19 -26.22
C ARG A 35 35.61 -18.46 -26.49
N GLN A 36 36.71 -19.17 -26.75
CA GLN A 36 38.00 -18.56 -27.09
C GLN A 36 37.92 -17.75 -28.39
N LEU A 37 37.20 -18.26 -29.39
CA LEU A 37 37.00 -17.57 -30.67
C LEU A 37 36.04 -16.38 -30.54
N LEU A 38 35.05 -16.44 -29.63
CA LEU A 38 34.26 -15.26 -29.26
C LEU A 38 35.10 -14.22 -28.50
N HIS A 39 36.04 -14.67 -27.67
CA HIS A 39 36.93 -13.79 -26.91
C HIS A 39 37.87 -12.98 -27.80
N SER A 40 38.28 -13.50 -28.97
CA SER A 40 39.07 -12.72 -29.93
C SER A 40 38.30 -11.53 -30.51
N LEU A 41 36.96 -11.54 -30.47
CA LEU A 41 36.12 -10.42 -30.90
C LEU A 41 35.83 -9.41 -29.79
N THR A 42 36.42 -9.55 -28.60
CA THR A 42 36.19 -8.65 -27.46
C THR A 42 36.41 -7.16 -27.80
N PRO A 43 37.44 -6.75 -28.56
CA PRO A 43 37.61 -5.34 -28.94
C PRO A 43 36.46 -4.78 -29.79
N TYR A 44 35.90 -5.59 -30.69
CA TYR A 44 34.74 -5.19 -31.49
C TYR A 44 33.46 -5.16 -30.67
N LEU A 45 33.33 -6.07 -29.70
CA LEU A 45 32.22 -6.08 -28.75
C LEU A 45 32.24 -4.83 -27.87
N SER A 46 33.39 -4.47 -27.30
CA SER A 46 33.50 -3.29 -26.43
C SER A 46 33.16 -2.00 -27.20
N LEU A 47 33.69 -1.82 -28.41
CA LEU A 47 33.36 -0.69 -29.27
C LEU A 47 31.86 -0.64 -29.62
N TYR A 48 31.26 -1.80 -29.91
CA TYR A 48 29.82 -1.89 -30.16
C TYR A 48 29.00 -1.49 -28.93
N LEU A 49 29.34 -2.01 -27.75
CA LEU A 49 28.63 -1.72 -26.51
C LEU A 49 28.77 -0.24 -26.12
N THR A 50 29.93 0.38 -26.33
CA THR A 50 30.11 1.82 -26.10
C THR A 50 29.21 2.66 -27.03
N ARG A 51 29.14 2.31 -28.32
CA ARG A 51 28.25 2.99 -29.28
C ARG A 51 26.77 2.74 -29.02
N SER A 52 26.41 1.54 -28.56
CA SER A 52 25.04 1.20 -28.17
C SER A 52 24.64 2.02 -26.92
N LEU A 53 25.53 2.10 -25.92
CA LEU A 53 25.30 2.91 -24.72
C LEU A 53 25.15 4.40 -25.05
N SER A 54 25.96 4.96 -25.97
CA SER A 54 25.81 6.36 -26.38
C SER A 54 24.45 6.62 -27.05
N ARG A 55 23.98 5.70 -27.91
CA ARG A 55 22.64 5.77 -28.52
C ARG A 55 21.51 5.68 -27.51
N LEU A 56 21.69 4.90 -26.45
CA LEU A 56 20.72 4.77 -25.36
C LEU A 56 20.70 6.01 -24.45
N ASN A 57 21.85 6.67 -24.24
CA ASN A 57 21.96 7.86 -23.40
C ASN A 57 21.53 9.16 -24.11
N GLU A 58 21.66 9.23 -25.44
CA GLU A 58 21.25 10.40 -26.24
C GLU A 58 19.78 10.82 -26.01
N PRO A 59 18.77 9.93 -26.14
CA PRO A 59 17.37 10.32 -25.90
C PRO A 59 17.13 10.76 -24.45
N VAL A 60 17.83 10.17 -23.47
CA VAL A 60 17.74 10.60 -22.06
C VAL A 60 18.32 12.00 -21.88
N SER A 61 19.42 12.32 -22.57
CA SER A 61 20.03 13.66 -22.52
C SER A 61 19.15 14.71 -23.20
N MET A 62 18.46 14.34 -24.28
CA MET A 62 17.49 15.21 -24.96
C MET A 62 16.21 15.45 -24.14
N MET A 63 15.74 14.44 -23.41
CA MET A 63 14.60 14.57 -22.48
C MET A 63 14.90 15.49 -21.31
N PHE A 64 16.13 15.45 -20.82
CA PHE A 64 16.59 16.17 -19.65
C PHE A 64 17.85 16.98 -20.00
N PRO A 65 17.69 18.08 -20.76
CA PRO A 65 18.82 18.93 -21.12
C PRO A 65 19.46 19.51 -19.85
N GLU A 66 20.79 19.57 -19.85
CA GLU A 66 21.56 20.12 -18.73
C GLU A 66 21.40 21.65 -18.70
N GLY A 67 20.45 22.13 -17.90
CA GLY A 67 20.17 23.54 -17.70
C GLY A 67 18.71 23.82 -17.34
N LYS A 68 18.44 24.85 -16.53
CA LYS A 68 17.07 25.36 -16.34
C LYS A 68 16.57 25.82 -17.72
N ARG A 69 15.55 25.15 -18.28
CA ARG A 69 14.76 25.77 -19.34
C ARG A 69 14.06 26.98 -18.71
N MET A 70 14.62 28.17 -18.86
CA MET A 70 13.83 29.39 -18.71
C MET A 70 12.77 29.34 -19.80
N ASN A 71 11.51 29.20 -19.40
CA ASN A 71 10.42 29.48 -20.32
C ASN A 71 10.43 30.97 -20.65
N THR A 72 10.06 31.30 -21.89
CA THR A 72 9.84 32.68 -22.36
C THR A 72 8.70 33.41 -21.62
N ASP A 73 8.02 32.72 -20.70
CA ASP A 73 6.80 33.16 -19.99
C ASP A 73 7.01 33.43 -18.49
N GLY A 74 8.25 33.47 -18.00
CA GLY A 74 8.54 33.84 -16.59
C GLY A 74 8.03 32.85 -15.52
N ASP A 75 7.34 31.77 -15.90
CA ASP A 75 6.92 30.68 -15.00
C ASP A 75 8.08 29.68 -14.90
N ASP A 76 8.68 29.55 -13.70
CA ASP A 76 9.84 28.70 -13.34
C ASP A 76 9.46 27.19 -13.37
N ARG A 77 8.91 26.72 -14.50
CA ARG A 77 8.49 25.32 -14.68
C ARG A 77 9.70 24.49 -15.09
N LEU A 78 10.08 23.55 -14.23
CA LEU A 78 10.88 22.39 -14.63
C LEU A 78 10.16 21.69 -15.78
N VAL A 79 10.75 21.70 -16.98
CA VAL A 79 10.10 21.11 -18.15
C VAL A 79 10.16 19.59 -18.04
N LEU A 80 8.99 18.99 -17.85
CA LEU A 80 8.83 17.55 -17.83
C LEU A 80 8.99 16.96 -19.25
N PRO A 81 9.59 15.76 -19.38
CA PRO A 81 9.57 15.02 -20.63
C PRO A 81 8.15 14.75 -21.11
N THR A 82 7.96 14.61 -22.41
CA THR A 82 6.64 14.28 -22.98
C THR A 82 6.43 12.78 -23.05
N LYS A 83 5.16 12.34 -23.17
CA LYS A 83 4.82 10.93 -23.37
C LYS A 83 5.47 10.36 -24.63
N THR A 84 5.60 11.17 -25.68
CA THR A 84 6.28 10.78 -26.93
C THR A 84 7.75 10.51 -26.72
N ASP A 85 8.42 11.29 -25.85
CA ASP A 85 9.84 11.08 -25.56
C ASP A 85 10.06 9.72 -24.86
N VAL A 86 9.26 9.40 -23.85
CA VAL A 86 9.35 8.10 -23.16
C VAL A 86 9.12 6.93 -24.14
N LEU A 87 8.17 7.10 -25.07
CA LEU A 87 7.91 6.11 -26.12
C LEU A 87 9.07 5.97 -27.11
N THR A 88 9.72 7.07 -27.51
CA THR A 88 10.88 7.00 -28.41
C THR A 88 12.07 6.34 -27.72
N PHE A 89 12.34 6.67 -26.46
CA PHE A 89 13.39 6.00 -25.68
C PHE A 89 13.14 4.52 -25.54
N SER A 90 11.93 4.11 -25.13
CA SER A 90 11.58 2.69 -25.05
C SER A 90 11.74 1.97 -26.39
N LYS A 91 11.33 2.59 -27.51
CA LYS A 91 11.54 2.03 -28.86
C LYS A 91 13.02 1.85 -29.19
N ILE A 92 13.88 2.80 -28.85
CA ILE A 92 15.33 2.69 -29.06
C ILE A 92 15.90 1.54 -28.23
N VAL A 93 15.49 1.42 -26.96
CA VAL A 93 15.89 0.31 -26.08
C VAL A 93 15.47 -1.03 -26.69
N SER A 94 14.23 -1.16 -27.15
CA SER A 94 13.73 -2.37 -27.80
C SER A 94 14.51 -2.67 -29.10
N GLN A 95 14.81 -1.67 -29.93
CA GLN A 95 15.59 -1.85 -31.15
C GLN A 95 17.02 -2.34 -30.89
N GLU A 96 17.70 -1.78 -29.89
CA GLU A 96 19.05 -2.20 -29.51
C GLU A 96 19.07 -3.64 -28.98
N ILE A 97 18.08 -4.03 -28.17
CA ILE A 97 17.97 -5.41 -27.66
C ILE A 97 17.56 -6.39 -28.77
N SER A 98 16.67 -6.00 -29.69
CA SER A 98 16.30 -6.79 -30.87
C SER A 98 17.48 -7.04 -31.81
N ALA A 99 18.49 -6.16 -31.83
CA ALA A 99 19.70 -6.36 -32.62
C ALA A 99 20.48 -7.63 -32.21
N ALA A 100 20.31 -8.12 -30.97
CA ALA A 100 20.90 -9.37 -30.50
C ALA A 100 20.18 -10.64 -31.01
N GLN A 101 18.94 -10.55 -31.49
CA GLN A 101 18.14 -11.70 -31.91
C GLN A 101 18.08 -12.78 -30.80
N LEU A 102 18.36 -14.04 -31.14
CA LEU A 102 18.40 -15.20 -30.24
C LEU A 102 19.76 -15.40 -29.53
N ASP A 103 20.66 -14.42 -29.61
CA ASP A 103 21.94 -14.47 -28.92
C ASP A 103 21.81 -14.05 -27.45
N ALA A 104 21.65 -15.04 -26.56
CA ALA A 104 21.57 -14.88 -25.11
C ALA A 104 22.69 -13.99 -24.53
N GLU A 105 23.95 -14.29 -24.83
CA GLU A 105 25.09 -13.58 -24.25
C GLU A 105 25.18 -12.12 -24.72
N LEU A 106 24.91 -11.87 -26.02
CA LEU A 106 24.87 -10.50 -26.54
C LEU A 106 23.67 -9.73 -25.98
N ALA A 107 22.50 -10.37 -25.91
CA ALA A 107 21.28 -9.76 -25.39
C ALA A 107 21.46 -9.34 -23.93
N VAL A 108 22.06 -10.19 -23.09
CA VAL A 108 22.38 -9.86 -21.69
C VAL A 108 23.36 -8.68 -21.60
N ALA A 109 24.38 -8.63 -22.47
CA ALA A 109 25.33 -7.52 -22.49
C ALA A 109 24.67 -6.18 -22.87
N ILE A 110 23.79 -6.18 -23.89
CA ILE A 110 23.02 -5.00 -24.29
C ILE A 110 22.03 -4.60 -23.19
N CYS A 111 21.31 -5.56 -22.59
CA CYS A 111 20.38 -5.31 -21.48
C CYS A 111 21.07 -4.62 -20.31
N LYS A 112 22.32 -5.00 -19.97
CA LYS A 112 23.11 -4.30 -18.96
C LYS A 112 23.40 -2.84 -19.34
N GLY A 113 23.65 -2.56 -20.62
CA GLY A 113 23.76 -1.20 -21.14
C GLY A 113 22.45 -0.42 -21.02
N SER A 114 21.32 -1.04 -21.39
CA SER A 114 19.98 -0.48 -21.23
C SER A 114 19.66 -0.17 -19.76
N CYS A 115 20.03 -1.05 -18.84
CA CYS A 115 19.87 -0.81 -17.40
C CYS A 115 20.64 0.42 -16.94
N LYS A 116 21.84 0.68 -17.46
CA LYS A 116 22.60 1.91 -17.14
C LYS A 116 21.89 3.17 -17.66
N ALA A 117 21.38 3.13 -18.88
CA ALA A 117 20.62 4.26 -19.46
C ALA A 117 19.31 4.50 -18.70
N MET A 118 18.63 3.44 -18.27
CA MET A 118 17.43 3.53 -17.43
C MET A 118 17.75 4.06 -16.03
N SER A 119 18.86 3.66 -15.42
CA SER A 119 19.31 4.26 -14.16
C SER A 119 19.62 5.75 -14.30
N LEU A 120 20.17 6.18 -15.45
CA LEU A 120 20.38 7.60 -15.74
C LEU A 120 19.04 8.34 -15.88
N PHE A 121 18.07 7.75 -16.58
CA PHE A 121 16.70 8.27 -16.63
C PHE A 121 16.11 8.39 -15.21
N SER A 122 16.24 7.35 -14.39
CA SER A 122 15.75 7.34 -13.01
C SER A 122 16.39 8.45 -12.17
N ALA A 123 17.70 8.62 -12.22
CA ALA A 123 18.41 9.66 -11.47
C ALA A 123 17.98 11.08 -11.89
N LYS A 124 17.76 11.29 -13.21
CA LYS A 124 17.26 12.58 -13.72
C LYS A 124 15.77 12.79 -13.42
N ALA A 125 14.97 11.73 -13.40
CA ALA A 125 13.56 11.82 -13.00
C ALA A 125 13.44 12.13 -11.49
N GLU A 126 14.30 11.53 -10.66
CA GLU A 126 14.35 11.78 -9.21
C GLU A 126 14.62 13.25 -8.89
N SER A 127 15.53 13.91 -9.62
CA SER A 127 15.81 15.33 -9.42
C SER A 127 14.68 16.27 -9.84
N LEU A 128 13.67 15.77 -10.56
CA LEU A 128 12.46 16.53 -10.92
C LEU A 128 11.32 16.35 -9.92
N ILE A 129 11.47 15.47 -8.91
CA ILE A 129 10.44 15.26 -7.90
C ILE A 129 10.39 16.49 -6.99
N MET A 130 9.20 17.07 -6.86
CA MET A 130 8.96 18.16 -5.91
C MET A 130 8.78 17.55 -4.51
N MET A 131 9.63 17.96 -3.57
CA MET A 131 9.69 17.44 -2.18
C MET A 131 9.19 18.46 -1.16
N ASP A 132 8.51 19.51 -1.60
CA ASP A 132 7.96 20.54 -0.72
C ASP A 132 6.77 20.01 0.11
N GLU A 133 6.46 20.67 1.24
CA GLU A 133 5.34 20.25 2.11
C GLU A 133 4.01 20.18 1.35
N THR A 134 3.84 20.98 0.29
CA THR A 134 2.63 20.99 -0.54
C THR A 134 2.52 19.78 -1.48
N ALA A 135 3.59 19.00 -1.67
CA ALA A 135 3.59 17.79 -2.50
C ALA A 135 2.89 16.60 -1.81
N THR A 136 2.86 16.56 -0.48
CA THR A 136 2.33 15.42 0.29
C THR A 136 1.20 15.81 1.25
N GLN A 137 0.95 17.10 1.50
CA GLN A 137 -0.10 17.52 2.42
C GLN A 137 -1.52 17.26 1.86
N PHE A 138 -2.34 16.57 2.65
CA PHE A 138 -3.78 16.43 2.42
C PHE A 138 -4.54 17.20 3.50
N ARG A 139 -5.37 18.17 3.10
CA ARG A 139 -6.38 18.75 3.98
C ARG A 139 -7.74 18.18 3.58
N LEU A 140 -8.01 16.98 4.10
CA LEU A 140 -9.34 16.39 3.99
C LEU A 140 -10.30 17.19 4.89
N TYR A 141 -11.51 17.41 4.36
CA TYR A 141 -12.54 18.30 4.88
C TYR A 141 -12.73 18.26 6.42
N GLN A 142 -12.82 19.44 7.04
CA GLN A 142 -13.17 19.59 8.47
C GLN A 142 -14.66 19.96 8.63
N PRO A 143 -15.43 19.23 9.46
CA PRO A 143 -16.84 19.56 9.69
C PRO A 143 -16.97 20.64 10.76
N GLY A 144 -17.36 21.81 10.27
CA GLY A 144 -17.95 22.96 10.96
C GLY A 144 -18.53 23.96 9.94
N MET A 145 -18.62 23.53 8.68
CA MET A 145 -19.05 24.29 7.52
C MET A 145 -20.14 23.50 6.80
N SER A 146 -21.23 23.17 7.50
CA SER A 146 -22.42 22.71 6.80
C SER A 146 -22.81 23.76 5.76
N ILE A 147 -22.78 23.38 4.48
CA ILE A 147 -23.55 24.08 3.45
C ILE A 147 -25.00 23.65 3.68
N SER A 148 -25.64 24.20 4.72
CA SER A 148 -27.10 24.26 4.75
C SER A 148 -27.50 25.50 3.93
N THR A 149 -27.97 25.28 2.71
CA THR A 149 -28.54 26.32 1.83
C THR A 149 -29.88 26.88 2.33
N SER A 150 -30.12 26.88 3.64
CA SER A 150 -31.33 27.42 4.24
C SER A 150 -30.99 28.31 5.43
N THR A 151 -30.56 29.54 5.16
CA THR A 151 -30.77 30.67 6.08
C THR A 151 -30.74 31.97 5.28
N LYS A 152 -31.90 32.62 5.22
CA LYS A 152 -32.17 33.87 4.49
C LYS A 152 -31.53 35.12 5.15
N ASN A 153 -30.25 35.08 5.52
CA ASN A 153 -29.55 36.24 6.09
C ASN A 153 -28.30 36.61 5.27
N ALA A 154 -28.39 37.73 4.52
CA ALA A 154 -27.45 38.14 3.48
C ALA A 154 -26.06 38.60 3.95
N ASN A 155 -25.82 38.78 5.25
CA ASN A 155 -24.53 39.31 5.76
C ASN A 155 -23.59 38.26 6.37
N VAL A 156 -24.06 37.02 6.62
CA VAL A 156 -23.22 35.89 7.11
C VAL A 156 -22.72 35.01 5.94
N SER A 157 -23.37 35.11 4.78
CA SER A 157 -23.12 34.27 3.60
C SER A 157 -21.76 34.54 2.93
N ALA A 158 -21.25 35.77 2.95
CA ALA A 158 -19.98 36.11 2.27
C ALA A 158 -18.76 35.50 2.98
N GLY A 159 -18.73 35.51 4.32
CA GLY A 159 -17.66 34.89 5.12
C GLY A 159 -17.69 33.36 5.03
N ALA A 160 -18.88 32.77 5.17
CA ALA A 160 -19.08 31.33 5.03
C ALA A 160 -18.74 30.84 3.60
N ALA A 161 -19.13 31.56 2.56
CA ALA A 161 -18.77 31.24 1.18
C ALA A 161 -17.25 31.33 0.92
N LYS A 162 -16.56 32.32 1.49
CA LYS A 162 -15.11 32.48 1.35
C LYS A 162 -14.34 31.36 2.07
N LEU A 163 -14.78 30.99 3.27
CA LEU A 163 -14.22 29.87 4.02
C LEU A 163 -14.52 28.51 3.34
N ALA A 164 -15.69 28.37 2.70
CA ALA A 164 -16.07 27.15 1.98
C ALA A 164 -15.27 27.03 0.67
N ALA A 165 -15.10 28.13 -0.07
CA ALA A 165 -14.22 28.18 -1.23
C ALA A 165 -12.76 27.88 -0.85
N ALA A 166 -12.29 28.34 0.32
CA ALA A 166 -10.96 28.02 0.84
C ALA A 166 -10.82 26.55 1.25
N ALA A 167 -11.85 25.94 1.86
CA ALA A 167 -11.88 24.53 2.21
C ALA A 167 -11.92 23.62 0.97
N VAL A 168 -12.67 24.00 -0.06
CA VAL A 168 -12.68 23.33 -1.37
C VAL A 168 -11.33 23.49 -2.09
N SER A 169 -10.72 24.67 -2.02
CA SER A 169 -9.37 24.90 -2.57
C SER A 169 -8.29 24.09 -1.83
N ALA A 170 -8.47 23.82 -0.54
CA ALA A 170 -7.54 23.04 0.26
C ALA A 170 -7.64 21.52 0.00
N SER A 171 -8.76 21.03 -0.54
CA SER A 171 -8.96 19.63 -0.89
C SER A 171 -8.54 19.30 -2.33
N LEU A 172 -8.34 20.32 -3.18
CA LEU A 172 -7.82 20.20 -4.53
C LEU A 172 -6.31 19.88 -4.56
N ARG A 173 -5.85 19.26 -5.65
CA ARG A 173 -4.42 18.98 -5.86
C ARG A 173 -3.61 20.27 -5.96
N THR A 174 -2.50 20.32 -5.24
CA THR A 174 -1.51 21.38 -5.38
C THR A 174 -0.80 21.28 -6.73
N LYS A 175 -0.13 22.37 -7.14
CA LYS A 175 0.70 22.36 -8.36
C LYS A 175 1.83 21.33 -8.26
N ALA A 176 2.44 21.18 -7.08
CA ALA A 176 3.48 20.19 -6.81
C ALA A 176 2.95 18.76 -6.93
N GLN A 177 1.77 18.47 -6.36
CA GLN A 177 1.09 17.18 -6.49
C GLN A 177 0.77 16.86 -7.95
N ALA A 178 0.22 17.82 -8.69
CA ALA A 178 -0.08 17.65 -10.11
C ALA A 178 1.19 17.35 -10.93
N HIS A 179 2.28 18.08 -10.68
CA HIS A 179 3.60 17.87 -11.29
C HIS A 179 4.14 16.45 -11.01
N ASN A 180 4.18 16.04 -9.75
CA ASN A 180 4.65 14.71 -9.35
C ASN A 180 3.80 13.58 -9.97
N ILE A 181 2.47 13.76 -10.07
CA ILE A 181 1.59 12.77 -10.72
C ILE A 181 1.82 12.71 -12.23
N THR A 182 2.11 13.83 -12.89
CA THR A 182 2.48 13.81 -14.32
C THR A 182 3.81 13.09 -14.55
N LEU A 183 4.80 13.31 -13.68
CA LEU A 183 6.07 12.57 -13.70
C LEU A 183 5.85 11.07 -13.43
N LEU A 184 4.98 10.73 -12.48
CA LEU A 184 4.59 9.36 -12.17
C LEU A 184 3.98 8.63 -13.40
N ASP A 185 3.09 9.26 -14.17
CA ASP A 185 2.53 8.66 -15.41
C ASP A 185 3.65 8.32 -16.42
N LEU A 186 4.70 9.13 -16.50
CA LEU A 186 5.84 8.87 -17.38
C LEU A 186 6.68 7.69 -16.89
N ILE A 187 6.99 7.65 -15.59
CA ILE A 187 7.81 6.59 -14.96
C ILE A 187 7.09 5.24 -15.07
N VAL A 188 5.81 5.18 -14.72
CA VAL A 188 5.03 3.93 -14.74
C VAL A 188 4.82 3.44 -16.17
N ARG A 189 4.65 4.36 -17.14
CA ARG A 189 4.60 4.00 -18.56
C ARG A 189 5.92 3.39 -19.03
N LEU A 190 7.06 3.97 -18.64
CA LEU A 190 8.37 3.40 -18.96
C LEU A 190 8.54 2.02 -18.32
N TYR A 191 8.09 1.85 -17.07
CA TYR A 191 8.11 0.55 -16.39
C TYR A 191 7.37 -0.53 -17.19
N ASP A 192 6.11 -0.25 -17.58
CA ASP A 192 5.29 -1.22 -18.32
C ASP A 192 5.89 -1.57 -19.68
N LEU A 193 6.41 -0.57 -20.39
CA LEU A 193 7.09 -0.81 -21.66
C LEU A 193 8.34 -1.66 -21.46
N THR A 194 9.16 -1.33 -20.46
CA THR A 194 10.40 -2.06 -20.12
C THR A 194 10.12 -3.51 -19.74
N LYS A 195 9.01 -3.75 -19.04
CA LYS A 195 8.58 -5.09 -18.62
C LYS A 195 8.25 -5.99 -19.80
N ARG A 196 7.75 -5.43 -20.92
CA ARG A 196 7.37 -6.17 -22.15
C ARG A 196 8.54 -6.43 -23.10
N ILE A 197 9.63 -5.66 -22.99
CA ILE A 197 10.81 -5.77 -23.88
C ILE A 197 11.36 -7.20 -24.04
N PRO A 198 11.51 -8.03 -22.98
CA PRO A 198 12.01 -9.39 -23.13
C PRO A 198 11.20 -10.23 -24.12
N GLU A 199 9.87 -10.10 -24.10
CA GLU A 199 8.92 -10.83 -24.95
C GLU A 199 8.90 -10.23 -26.36
N ASP A 200 8.69 -8.91 -26.47
CA ASP A 200 8.59 -8.18 -27.74
C ASP A 200 9.84 -8.31 -28.62
N THR A 201 11.02 -8.50 -28.02
CA THR A 201 12.30 -8.59 -28.73
C THR A 201 12.72 -10.01 -29.10
N THR A 202 11.90 -11.02 -28.77
CA THR A 202 12.14 -12.43 -29.07
C THR A 202 11.18 -13.04 -30.08
N ASP A 203 10.12 -12.33 -30.47
CA ASP A 203 9.09 -12.87 -31.37
C ASP A 203 9.62 -13.31 -32.74
N GLU A 204 9.30 -14.56 -33.08
CA GLU A 204 9.78 -15.31 -34.25
C GLU A 204 9.11 -14.90 -35.58
N SER A 205 8.08 -14.04 -35.54
CA SER A 205 7.25 -13.68 -36.72
C SER A 205 8.02 -12.97 -37.83
N SER A 206 9.19 -12.42 -37.54
CA SER A 206 10.03 -11.67 -38.50
C SER A 206 11.16 -12.48 -39.15
N ASN A 207 11.38 -13.76 -38.79
CA ASN A 207 12.65 -14.43 -39.12
C ASN A 207 12.52 -15.82 -39.75
N LYS A 208 11.70 -15.96 -40.81
CA LYS A 208 11.53 -17.21 -41.60
C LYS A 208 12.79 -17.71 -42.35
N ASN A 209 13.94 -17.04 -42.25
CA ASN A 209 15.17 -17.38 -43.00
C ASN A 209 16.36 -17.81 -42.11
N VAL A 210 16.12 -18.30 -40.89
CA VAL A 210 17.20 -18.77 -40.02
C VAL A 210 17.36 -20.29 -40.17
N ILE A 211 18.44 -20.71 -40.82
CA ILE A 211 18.96 -22.08 -40.79
C ILE A 211 19.08 -22.49 -39.32
N SER A 212 18.37 -23.54 -38.92
CA SER A 212 18.40 -24.14 -37.59
C SER A 212 19.81 -24.68 -37.29
N ILE A 213 20.59 -23.91 -36.52
CA ILE A 213 21.89 -24.33 -36.03
C ILE A 213 21.67 -25.14 -34.76
N SER A 214 22.14 -26.39 -34.73
CA SER A 214 22.10 -27.25 -33.55
C SER A 214 22.87 -26.61 -32.38
N GLY A 215 22.15 -26.30 -31.30
CA GLY A 215 22.69 -25.66 -30.10
C GLY A 215 22.11 -24.28 -29.74
N GLN A 216 20.96 -23.88 -30.30
CA GLN A 216 20.23 -22.69 -29.81
C GLN A 216 19.68 -22.93 -28.40
N ASP A 217 19.87 -21.96 -27.50
CA ASP A 217 19.05 -21.83 -26.30
C ASP A 217 17.59 -21.69 -26.74
N SER A 218 16.66 -22.40 -26.09
CA SER A 218 15.24 -22.27 -26.42
C SER A 218 14.81 -20.80 -26.32
N SER A 219 13.89 -20.34 -27.18
CA SER A 219 13.37 -18.97 -27.15
C SER A 219 12.96 -18.55 -25.72
N VAL A 220 12.33 -19.47 -24.99
CA VAL A 220 11.97 -19.36 -23.58
C VAL A 220 13.17 -19.07 -22.66
N ALA A 221 14.30 -19.77 -22.85
CA ALA A 221 15.51 -19.55 -22.06
C ALA A 221 16.13 -18.17 -22.33
N VAL A 222 16.09 -17.70 -23.58
CA VAL A 222 16.59 -16.36 -23.96
C VAL A 222 15.71 -15.27 -23.34
N ILE A 223 14.38 -15.43 -23.36
CA ILE A 223 13.44 -14.52 -22.70
C ILE A 223 13.75 -14.44 -21.20
N ALA A 224 13.90 -15.58 -20.52
CA ALA A 224 14.20 -15.62 -19.09
C ALA A 224 15.52 -14.91 -18.74
N GLN A 225 16.55 -15.06 -19.59
CA GLN A 225 17.82 -14.37 -19.39
C GLN A 225 17.72 -12.86 -19.61
N LYS A 226 17.00 -12.40 -20.66
CA LYS A 226 16.71 -10.98 -20.90
C LYS A 226 15.94 -10.38 -19.73
N GLN A 227 14.90 -11.07 -19.27
CA GLN A 227 14.08 -10.65 -18.13
C GLN A 227 14.94 -10.50 -16.87
N LYS A 228 15.77 -11.50 -16.55
CA LYS A 228 16.73 -11.43 -15.42
C LYS A 228 17.71 -10.26 -15.56
N ALA A 229 18.17 -9.96 -16.77
CA ALA A 229 19.11 -8.86 -17.01
C ALA A 229 18.48 -7.47 -16.87
N ILE A 230 17.18 -7.32 -17.21
CA ILE A 230 16.42 -6.05 -17.12
C ILE A 230 15.87 -5.79 -15.71
N GLN A 231 15.70 -6.83 -14.88
CA GLN A 231 15.19 -6.70 -13.50
C GLN A 231 15.75 -5.53 -12.68
N PRO A 232 17.07 -5.21 -12.69
CA PRO A 232 17.59 -4.07 -11.93
C PRO A 232 16.98 -2.72 -12.36
N ALA A 233 16.71 -2.53 -13.65
CA ALA A 233 16.09 -1.29 -14.15
C ALA A 233 14.61 -1.19 -13.71
N LEU A 234 13.87 -2.30 -13.77
CA LEU A 234 12.49 -2.34 -13.28
C LEU A 234 12.41 -2.00 -11.79
N ARG A 235 13.34 -2.53 -10.97
CA ARG A 235 13.43 -2.20 -9.54
C ARG A 235 13.72 -0.72 -9.29
N ASN A 236 14.60 -0.11 -10.08
CA ASN A 236 14.91 1.32 -9.95
C ASN A 236 13.72 2.22 -10.35
N LEU A 237 12.91 1.79 -11.33
CA LEU A 237 11.67 2.49 -11.67
C LEU A 237 10.60 2.28 -10.58
N GLU A 238 10.49 1.06 -10.04
CA GLU A 238 9.61 0.75 -8.89
C GLU A 238 9.96 1.61 -7.68
N SER A 239 11.23 1.76 -7.32
CA SER A 239 11.64 2.58 -6.17
C SER A 239 11.26 4.06 -6.33
N LEU A 240 11.27 4.60 -7.56
CA LEU A 240 10.80 5.96 -7.81
C LEU A 240 9.28 6.09 -7.69
N VAL A 241 8.55 5.07 -8.16
CA VAL A 241 7.10 5.01 -7.98
C VAL A 241 6.76 4.94 -6.49
N ASP A 242 7.48 4.12 -5.73
CA ASP A 242 7.33 3.99 -4.29
C ASP A 242 7.66 5.29 -3.56
N LEU A 243 8.68 6.03 -4.00
CA LEU A 243 9.02 7.35 -3.44
C LEU A 243 7.91 8.38 -3.67
N ILE A 244 7.42 8.51 -4.91
CA ILE A 244 6.40 9.53 -5.25
C ILE A 244 5.04 9.14 -4.67
N LEU A 245 4.58 7.92 -4.98
CA LEU A 245 3.22 7.49 -4.67
C LEU A 245 3.10 6.93 -3.25
N GLY A 246 4.15 6.30 -2.70
CA GLY A 246 4.13 5.79 -1.33
C GLY A 246 3.99 6.90 -0.30
N ASP A 247 4.80 7.96 -0.40
CA ASP A 247 4.71 9.13 0.49
C ASP A 247 3.34 9.83 0.37
N TYR A 248 2.87 10.00 -0.86
CA TYR A 248 1.57 10.60 -1.14
C TYR A 248 0.40 9.78 -0.55
N LEU A 249 0.38 8.46 -0.74
CA LEU A 249 -0.67 7.61 -0.18
C LEU A 249 -0.55 7.46 1.34
N ALA A 250 0.66 7.46 1.90
CA ALA A 250 0.85 7.43 3.36
C ALA A 250 0.30 8.71 4.01
N ALA A 251 0.53 9.87 3.38
CA ALA A 251 -0.06 11.12 3.84
C ALA A 251 -1.60 11.13 3.70
N ALA A 252 -2.15 10.54 2.63
CA ALA A 252 -3.59 10.35 2.48
C ALA A 252 -4.15 9.44 3.60
N ALA A 253 -3.46 8.34 3.92
CA ALA A 253 -3.83 7.44 5.02
C ALA A 253 -3.84 8.18 6.37
N LYS A 254 -2.82 9.01 6.65
CA LYS A 254 -2.73 9.82 7.87
C LYS A 254 -3.86 10.86 7.95
N ALA A 255 -4.23 11.47 6.82
CA ALA A 255 -5.35 12.40 6.80
C ALA A 255 -6.69 11.69 7.07
N LEU A 256 -6.89 10.48 6.54
CA LEU A 256 -8.05 9.64 6.85
C LEU A 256 -8.03 9.18 8.32
N GLU A 257 -6.87 8.83 8.86
CA GLU A 257 -6.70 8.49 10.28
C GLU A 257 -7.14 9.64 11.19
N ALA A 258 -6.76 10.87 10.87
CA ALA A 258 -7.16 12.05 11.65
C ALA A 258 -8.68 12.25 11.66
N VAL A 259 -9.39 11.86 10.59
CA VAL A 259 -10.85 11.86 10.57
C VAL A 259 -11.40 10.74 11.46
N LEU A 260 -10.85 9.53 11.34
CA LEU A 260 -11.25 8.38 12.17
C LEU A 260 -11.00 8.61 13.66
N ALA A 261 -9.89 9.25 14.03
CA ALA A 261 -9.54 9.54 15.42
C ALA A 261 -10.59 10.41 16.15
N ARG A 262 -11.46 11.10 15.41
CA ARG A 262 -12.59 11.85 15.98
C ARG A 262 -13.61 10.95 16.66
N MET A 263 -13.62 9.64 16.37
CA MET A 263 -14.43 8.69 17.12
C MET A 263 -14.11 8.71 18.62
N HIS A 264 -12.87 8.98 19.02
CA HIS A 264 -12.50 9.10 20.44
C HIS A 264 -13.08 10.34 21.14
N ARG A 265 -13.72 11.25 20.39
CA ARG A 265 -14.40 12.43 20.94
C ARG A 265 -15.91 12.22 21.05
N GLU A 266 -16.44 11.15 20.47
CA GLU A 266 -17.86 10.81 20.56
C GLU A 266 -18.14 10.01 21.84
N ASN A 267 -19.35 10.17 22.37
CA ASN A 267 -19.78 9.44 23.56
C ASN A 267 -20.41 8.11 23.14
N PHE A 268 -19.72 7.01 23.43
CA PHE A 268 -20.20 5.63 23.25
C PHE A 268 -20.70 5.01 24.56
N SER A 269 -21.04 5.84 25.55
CA SER A 269 -21.71 5.44 26.77
C SER A 269 -22.96 6.29 26.99
N SER A 270 -24.10 5.64 27.13
CA SER A 270 -25.33 6.24 27.66
C SER A 270 -25.06 6.51 29.14
N GLY A 271 -25.16 7.76 29.58
CA GLY A 271 -24.97 8.13 30.99
C GLY A 271 -26.10 7.64 31.93
N ASP A 272 -26.95 6.71 31.49
CA ASP A 272 -28.10 6.25 32.26
C ASP A 272 -28.16 4.71 32.34
N PRO A 273 -27.76 4.12 33.48
CA PRO A 273 -27.83 2.66 33.69
C PRO A 273 -29.27 2.14 33.84
N SER A 274 -30.29 3.01 33.87
CA SER A 274 -31.69 2.62 34.06
C SER A 274 -32.44 2.23 32.78
N SER A 275 -31.88 2.52 31.59
CA SER A 275 -32.44 2.11 30.29
C SER A 275 -31.77 0.83 29.75
N THR A 276 -31.57 -0.17 30.59
CA THR A 276 -31.21 -1.53 30.14
C THR A 276 -32.48 -2.26 29.73
N GLN A 277 -33.22 -1.71 28.76
CA GLN A 277 -34.30 -2.46 28.12
C GLN A 277 -33.67 -3.33 27.04
N TYR A 278 -33.82 -4.64 27.19
CA TYR A 278 -33.36 -5.65 26.25
C TYR A 278 -33.84 -5.31 24.84
N VAL A 279 -32.95 -4.78 24.00
CA VAL A 279 -33.20 -4.69 22.55
C VAL A 279 -33.04 -6.10 21.99
N ASN A 280 -34.11 -6.89 22.09
CA ASN A 280 -34.27 -8.07 21.26
C ASN A 280 -34.52 -7.57 19.84
N ILE A 281 -33.49 -7.63 18.99
CA ILE A 281 -33.69 -7.55 17.53
C ILE A 281 -34.30 -8.89 17.12
N SER A 282 -35.61 -9.03 17.29
CA SER A 282 -36.39 -10.06 16.61
C SER A 282 -36.54 -9.67 15.15
N LEU A 283 -36.09 -10.56 14.26
CA LEU A 283 -36.17 -10.44 12.80
C LEU A 283 -37.54 -10.88 12.25
N ASP A 284 -38.59 -10.90 13.07
CA ASP A 284 -39.95 -11.27 12.65
C ASP A 284 -40.97 -10.24 13.13
N SER A 285 -41.95 -10.01 12.26
CA SER A 285 -42.80 -8.83 12.15
C SER A 285 -43.97 -8.75 13.13
N ASP A 286 -44.60 -7.56 13.09
CA ASP A 286 -46.02 -7.29 13.32
C ASP A 286 -46.52 -7.07 14.76
N VAL A 287 -46.08 -5.99 15.43
CA VAL A 287 -46.98 -5.08 16.16
C VAL A 287 -46.35 -3.68 16.20
N ALA A 288 -47.06 -2.68 15.67
CA ALA A 288 -46.65 -1.28 15.69
C ALA A 288 -46.77 -0.66 17.10
N ASP A 289 -45.64 -0.24 17.66
CA ASP A 289 -45.56 0.80 18.70
C ASP A 289 -44.46 1.80 18.30
N ASP A 290 -44.83 3.06 18.12
CA ASP A 290 -44.14 4.10 17.33
C ASP A 290 -42.93 4.76 18.04
N ARG A 291 -41.99 3.96 18.56
CA ARG A 291 -40.64 4.44 18.93
C ARG A 291 -39.58 3.40 18.59
N GLU A 292 -39.34 3.19 17.30
CA GLU A 292 -38.09 2.58 16.87
C GLU A 292 -36.94 3.50 17.30
N ASP A 293 -36.17 3.09 18.31
CA ASP A 293 -34.90 3.69 18.66
C ASP A 293 -33.92 3.50 17.49
N VAL A 294 -34.03 4.34 16.47
CA VAL A 294 -33.13 4.35 15.31
C VAL A 294 -31.72 4.57 15.83
N ILE A 295 -30.85 3.57 15.71
CA ILE A 295 -29.43 3.69 16.05
C ILE A 295 -28.82 4.72 15.11
N GLU A 296 -28.69 5.98 15.53
CA GLU A 296 -28.16 7.06 14.68
C GLU A 296 -26.73 6.76 14.20
N SER A 297 -26.43 7.15 12.96
CA SER A 297 -25.06 7.05 12.42
C SER A 297 -24.12 8.01 13.16
N SER A 298 -22.86 7.63 13.27
CA SER A 298 -21.87 8.50 13.90
C SER A 298 -21.46 9.66 12.99
N ALA A 299 -21.37 10.87 13.56
CA ALA A 299 -21.07 12.07 12.78
C ALA A 299 -19.67 11.99 12.15
N TYR A 300 -18.72 11.31 12.80
CA TYR A 300 -17.41 11.07 12.19
C TYR A 300 -17.50 10.22 10.91
N MET A 301 -18.46 9.28 10.80
CA MET A 301 -18.59 8.39 9.66
C MET A 301 -19.09 9.10 8.40
N ASP A 302 -20.03 10.03 8.53
CA ASP A 302 -20.46 10.87 7.39
C ASP A 302 -19.28 11.66 6.85
N THR A 303 -18.48 12.21 7.78
CA THR A 303 -17.33 13.06 7.44
C THR A 303 -16.18 12.25 6.86
N PHE A 304 -16.06 10.99 7.26
CA PHE A 304 -15.13 10.03 6.68
C PHE A 304 -15.57 9.64 5.26
N GLY A 305 -16.86 9.35 5.04
CA GLY A 305 -17.41 9.06 3.71
C GLY A 305 -17.21 10.22 2.72
N ASP A 306 -17.45 11.45 3.16
CA ASP A 306 -17.18 12.66 2.39
C ASP A 306 -15.68 12.81 2.08
N ALA A 307 -14.81 12.61 3.08
CA ALA A 307 -13.37 12.69 2.92
C ALA A 307 -12.85 11.65 1.91
N VAL A 308 -13.34 10.41 1.96
CA VAL A 308 -12.99 9.36 0.99
C VAL A 308 -13.50 9.71 -0.40
N SER A 309 -14.72 10.23 -0.52
CA SER A 309 -15.29 10.62 -1.81
C SER A 309 -14.49 11.74 -2.48
N VAL A 310 -14.09 12.75 -1.71
CA VAL A 310 -13.23 13.85 -2.18
C VAL A 310 -11.83 13.34 -2.52
N LEU A 311 -11.23 12.49 -1.68
CA LEU A 311 -9.93 11.89 -1.94
C LEU A 311 -9.93 11.09 -3.25
N CYS A 312 -10.97 10.29 -3.50
CA CYS A 312 -11.10 9.53 -4.75
C CYS A 312 -11.20 10.47 -5.95
N ARG A 313 -12.19 11.38 -5.93
CA ARG A 313 -12.48 12.26 -7.07
C ARG A 313 -11.33 13.21 -7.40
N GLU A 314 -10.72 13.82 -6.38
CA GLU A 314 -9.73 14.88 -6.58
C GLU A 314 -8.30 14.38 -6.73
N HIS A 315 -8.01 13.18 -6.22
CA HIS A 315 -6.66 12.63 -6.14
C HIS A 315 -6.55 11.25 -6.79
N LEU A 316 -7.23 10.22 -6.27
CA LEU A 316 -6.97 8.83 -6.67
C LEU A 316 -7.44 8.48 -8.09
N ASP A 317 -8.56 9.04 -8.55
CA ASP A 317 -9.09 8.78 -9.90
C ASP A 317 -8.23 9.42 -10.98
N LYS A 318 -7.48 10.47 -10.62
CA LYS A 318 -6.54 11.19 -11.48
C LYS A 318 -5.15 10.53 -11.55
N LEU A 319 -4.90 9.46 -10.80
CA LEU A 319 -3.71 8.62 -10.91
C LEU A 319 -3.77 7.78 -12.19
N PRO A 320 -2.62 7.31 -12.72
CA PRO A 320 -2.59 6.48 -13.92
C PRO A 320 -2.99 5.03 -13.59
N ASN A 321 -4.27 4.86 -13.27
CA ASN A 321 -4.90 3.65 -12.71
C ASN A 321 -4.92 2.45 -13.66
N GLN A 322 -4.59 2.64 -14.94
CA GLN A 322 -4.42 1.54 -15.90
C GLN A 322 -3.22 0.62 -15.57
N HIS A 323 -2.30 1.08 -14.73
CA HIS A 323 -1.07 0.36 -14.43
C HIS A 323 -1.15 -0.47 -13.14
N THR A 324 -0.67 -1.70 -13.18
CA THR A 324 -0.79 -2.67 -12.07
C THR A 324 -0.04 -2.25 -10.80
N ILE A 325 1.11 -1.58 -10.92
CA ILE A 325 1.85 -1.04 -9.77
C ILE A 325 1.01 -0.02 -8.99
N VAL A 326 0.32 0.88 -9.70
CA VAL A 326 -0.49 1.93 -9.08
C VAL A 326 -1.70 1.32 -8.38
N GLN A 327 -2.36 0.35 -9.01
CA GLN A 327 -3.46 -0.41 -8.40
C GLN A 327 -3.02 -1.13 -7.13
N ARG A 328 -1.84 -1.77 -7.14
CA ARG A 328 -1.24 -2.44 -5.99
C ARG A 328 -0.99 -1.47 -4.83
N LEU A 329 -0.47 -0.27 -5.09
CA LEU A 329 -0.23 0.74 -4.04
C LEU A 329 -1.53 1.32 -3.48
N ARG A 330 -2.55 1.54 -4.32
CA ARG A 330 -3.90 1.90 -3.85
C ARG A 330 -4.52 0.82 -2.96
N GLN A 331 -4.30 -0.45 -3.28
CA GLN A 331 -4.72 -1.56 -2.43
C GLN A 331 -4.01 -1.54 -1.07
N ARG A 332 -2.73 -1.19 -1.02
CA ARG A 332 -2.02 -0.99 0.26
C ARG A 332 -2.61 0.14 1.09
N LEU A 333 -2.98 1.27 0.46
CA LEU A 333 -3.73 2.34 1.14
C LEU A 333 -5.03 1.80 1.75
N LEU A 334 -5.83 1.04 1.00
CA LEU A 334 -7.05 0.42 1.51
C LEU A 334 -6.77 -0.48 2.72
N CYS A 335 -5.78 -1.38 2.60
CA CYS A 335 -5.38 -2.26 3.70
C CYS A 335 -5.00 -1.45 4.95
N ARG A 336 -4.22 -0.38 4.78
CA ARG A 336 -3.81 0.51 5.87
C ARG A 336 -5.00 1.19 6.54
N VAL A 337 -5.94 1.74 5.76
CA VAL A 337 -7.14 2.40 6.30
C VAL A 337 -7.99 1.42 7.11
N ILE A 338 -8.10 0.15 6.68
CA ILE A 338 -8.78 -0.89 7.47
C ILE A 338 -8.08 -1.13 8.81
N VAL A 339 -6.75 -1.28 8.83
CA VAL A 339 -5.99 -1.47 10.07
C VAL A 339 -6.17 -0.28 11.02
N LEU A 340 -6.10 0.93 10.49
CA LEU A 340 -6.31 2.16 11.28
C LEU A 340 -7.71 2.21 11.90
N PHE A 341 -8.74 1.84 11.14
CA PHE A 341 -10.10 1.78 11.66
C PHE A 341 -10.24 0.74 12.76
N LEU A 342 -9.83 -0.51 12.50
CA LEU A 342 -9.89 -1.62 13.47
C LEU A 342 -9.20 -1.24 14.80
N ARG A 343 -8.00 -0.67 14.69
CA ARG A 343 -7.21 -0.21 15.81
C ARG A 343 -7.93 0.85 16.63
N ASN A 344 -8.48 1.88 15.98
CA ASN A 344 -9.20 2.94 16.68
C ASN A 344 -10.48 2.43 17.35
N VAL A 345 -11.24 1.54 16.70
CA VAL A 345 -12.42 0.89 17.30
C VAL A 345 -12.07 0.13 18.57
N CYS A 346 -11.00 -0.66 18.55
CA CYS A 346 -10.58 -1.44 19.72
C CYS A 346 -10.07 -0.58 20.91
N MET A 347 -9.83 0.72 20.71
CA MET A 347 -9.35 1.62 21.76
C MET A 347 -10.45 2.48 22.40
N ILE A 348 -11.69 2.43 21.90
CA ILE A 348 -12.80 3.25 22.40
C ILE A 348 -13.19 2.82 23.82
N ARG A 349 -13.28 3.79 24.73
CA ARG A 349 -13.74 3.59 26.10
C ARG A 349 -14.22 4.92 26.70
N PRO A 350 -15.29 4.95 27.53
CA PRO A 350 -16.18 3.85 27.92
C PRO A 350 -17.08 3.36 26.77
N LEU A 351 -17.45 2.07 26.79
CA LEU A 351 -18.24 1.42 25.75
C LEU A 351 -19.40 0.60 26.36
N ASP A 352 -20.64 1.03 26.11
CA ASP A 352 -21.85 0.34 26.57
C ASP A 352 -22.52 -0.51 25.47
N SER A 353 -23.66 -1.15 25.79
CA SER A 353 -24.42 -1.98 24.84
C SER A 353 -24.90 -1.19 23.61
N LYS A 354 -25.39 0.03 23.81
CA LYS A 354 -25.87 0.92 22.74
C LYS A 354 -24.73 1.38 21.83
N GLY A 355 -23.60 1.78 22.42
CA GLY A 355 -22.38 2.17 21.73
C GLY A 355 -21.78 1.04 20.90
N ARG A 356 -21.85 -0.21 21.36
CA ARG A 356 -21.45 -1.38 20.55
C ARG A 356 -22.31 -1.54 19.30
N LEU A 357 -23.63 -1.42 19.43
CA LEU A 357 -24.54 -1.49 18.28
C LEU A 357 -24.30 -0.35 17.29
N ARG A 358 -24.02 0.86 17.80
CA ARG A 358 -23.61 2.00 16.98
C ARG A 358 -22.31 1.72 16.22
N LEU A 359 -21.28 1.17 16.87
CA LEU A 359 -20.04 0.76 16.22
C LEU A 359 -20.23 -0.36 15.18
N VAL A 360 -21.17 -1.28 15.40
CA VAL A 360 -21.53 -2.31 14.42
C VAL A 360 -22.19 -1.69 13.18
N ARG A 361 -23.01 -0.65 13.35
CA ARG A 361 -23.54 0.16 12.24
C ARG A 361 -22.41 0.89 11.53
N ASP A 362 -21.54 1.58 12.26
CA ASP A 362 -20.39 2.32 11.71
C ASP A 362 -19.42 1.43 10.94
N LEU A 363 -19.19 0.19 11.40
CA LEU A 363 -18.43 -0.84 10.67
C LEU A 363 -19.03 -1.14 9.28
N THR A 364 -20.35 -1.17 9.17
CA THR A 364 -21.05 -1.41 7.90
C THR A 364 -20.86 -0.22 6.96
N LEU A 365 -21.08 0.99 7.48
CA LEU A 365 -20.88 2.24 6.73
C LEU A 365 -19.42 2.39 6.28
N PHE A 366 -18.48 2.00 7.14
CA PHE A 366 -17.05 2.00 6.84
C PHE A 366 -16.70 1.01 5.71
N GLU A 367 -17.20 -0.23 5.77
CA GLU A 367 -16.97 -1.24 4.74
C GLU A 367 -17.47 -0.77 3.37
N GLU A 368 -18.60 -0.06 3.31
CA GLU A 368 -19.12 0.54 2.08
C GLU A 368 -18.28 1.75 1.61
N ALA A 369 -17.92 2.65 2.54
CA ALA A 369 -17.22 3.89 2.24
C ALA A 369 -15.81 3.67 1.68
N ILE A 370 -15.10 2.59 2.06
CA ILE A 370 -13.72 2.35 1.62
C ILE A 370 -13.60 1.68 0.24
N LEU A 371 -14.68 1.10 -0.31
CA LEU A 371 -14.63 0.39 -1.60
C LEU A 371 -14.07 1.23 -2.77
N PRO A 372 -14.36 2.54 -2.89
CA PRO A 372 -13.80 3.38 -3.94
C PRO A 372 -12.29 3.60 -3.85
N LEU A 373 -11.65 3.35 -2.70
CA LEU A 373 -10.21 3.55 -2.54
C LEU A 373 -9.39 2.62 -3.47
N ALA A 374 -9.90 1.42 -3.76
CA ALA A 374 -9.27 0.47 -4.67
C ALA A 374 -10.32 -0.33 -5.48
N PRO A 375 -10.88 0.24 -6.56
CA PRO A 375 -11.98 -0.38 -7.31
C PRO A 375 -11.57 -1.69 -8.00
N SER A 376 -10.30 -1.82 -8.42
CA SER A 376 -9.75 -3.01 -9.06
C SER A 376 -9.73 -4.24 -8.14
N CYS A 377 -9.84 -4.07 -6.81
CA CYS A 377 -9.87 -5.16 -5.85
C CYS A 377 -11.16 -6.01 -5.88
N ARG A 378 -12.15 -5.64 -6.69
CA ARG A 378 -13.34 -6.49 -6.93
C ARG A 378 -13.00 -7.76 -7.75
N GLN A 379 -11.91 -7.73 -8.52
CA GLN A 379 -11.54 -8.80 -9.45
C GLN A 379 -10.36 -9.64 -8.95
N GLU A 380 -9.35 -9.01 -8.35
CA GLU A 380 -8.17 -9.68 -7.79
C GLU A 380 -7.92 -9.21 -6.36
N LYS A 381 -8.31 -10.03 -5.37
CA LYS A 381 -8.00 -9.77 -3.95
C LYS A 381 -6.66 -10.40 -3.61
N THR A 382 -5.77 -9.63 -2.98
CA THR A 382 -4.60 -10.22 -2.32
C THR A 382 -5.07 -10.98 -1.09
N ASP A 383 -4.33 -12.03 -0.72
CA ASP A 383 -4.59 -12.79 0.51
C ASP A 383 -4.62 -11.85 1.74
N GLU A 384 -3.77 -10.82 1.74
CA GLU A 384 -3.71 -9.80 2.79
C GLU A 384 -5.02 -9.01 2.92
N LEU A 385 -5.56 -8.49 1.82
CA LEU A 385 -6.82 -7.74 1.84
C LEU A 385 -8.00 -8.64 2.24
N ALA A 386 -8.04 -9.87 1.72
CA ALA A 386 -9.07 -10.84 2.09
C ALA A 386 -9.05 -11.13 3.60
N ASN A 387 -7.85 -11.26 4.18
CA ASN A 387 -7.68 -11.37 5.62
C ASN A 387 -8.22 -10.09 6.31
N LEU A 388 -7.86 -8.88 5.93
CA LEU A 388 -8.38 -7.70 6.63
C LEU A 388 -9.92 -7.58 6.62
N PHE A 389 -10.59 -7.98 5.53
CA PHE A 389 -12.06 -8.05 5.52
C PHE A 389 -12.62 -9.17 6.42
N GLU A 390 -11.97 -10.33 6.47
CA GLU A 390 -12.31 -11.35 7.46
C GLU A 390 -12.12 -10.84 8.90
N GLU A 391 -11.10 -10.02 9.14
CA GLU A 391 -10.82 -9.42 10.43
C GLU A 391 -11.91 -8.43 10.85
N LEU A 392 -12.37 -7.57 9.93
CA LEU A 392 -13.53 -6.69 10.11
C LEU A 392 -14.80 -7.50 10.46
N ARG A 393 -15.07 -8.59 9.74
CA ARG A 393 -16.23 -9.46 10.01
C ARG A 393 -16.15 -10.12 11.37
N SER A 394 -14.97 -10.57 11.78
CA SER A 394 -14.76 -11.11 13.13
C SER A 394 -14.92 -10.04 14.21
N LEU A 395 -14.42 -8.82 14.00
CA LEU A 395 -14.57 -7.73 14.96
C LEU A 395 -16.04 -7.37 15.14
N ARG A 396 -16.82 -7.33 14.05
CA ARG A 396 -18.28 -7.12 14.12
C ARG A 396 -18.95 -8.14 15.04
N LYS A 397 -18.59 -9.42 14.92
CA LYS A 397 -19.10 -10.48 15.81
C LYS A 397 -18.64 -10.28 17.25
N LEU A 398 -17.39 -9.88 17.47
CA LEU A 398 -16.83 -9.65 18.80
C LEU A 398 -17.49 -8.48 19.54
N LEU A 399 -17.78 -7.37 18.86
CA LEU A 399 -18.47 -6.23 19.45
C LEU A 399 -19.86 -6.59 19.99
N MET A 400 -20.55 -7.51 19.29
CA MET A 400 -21.85 -8.03 19.72
C MET A 400 -21.77 -8.98 20.92
N ILE A 401 -20.59 -9.50 21.25
CA ILE A 401 -20.37 -10.34 22.43
C ILE A 401 -20.08 -9.45 23.63
N ASN A 402 -21.04 -9.38 24.56
CA ASN A 402 -20.84 -8.67 25.83
C ASN A 402 -20.06 -9.52 26.84
N PRO A 403 -18.85 -9.12 27.29
CA PRO A 403 -18.09 -9.85 28.29
C PRO A 403 -18.61 -9.68 29.72
N ALA A 404 -19.53 -8.74 29.98
CA ALA A 404 -20.06 -8.47 31.32
C ALA A 404 -21.05 -9.54 31.83
N TYR A 405 -21.52 -10.44 30.96
CA TYR A 405 -22.34 -11.58 31.38
C TYR A 405 -21.46 -12.83 31.43
N GLU A 406 -21.42 -13.51 32.57
CA GLU A 406 -20.68 -14.75 32.89
C GLU A 406 -21.08 -15.96 32.03
N ASN A 407 -21.15 -15.82 30.72
CA ASN A 407 -21.50 -16.89 29.81
C ASN A 407 -20.21 -17.57 29.37
N GLU A 408 -20.01 -18.85 29.73
CA GLU A 408 -18.94 -19.70 29.16
C GLU A 408 -18.89 -19.61 27.62
N ASN A 409 -20.03 -19.32 26.99
CA ASN A 409 -20.17 -19.15 25.56
C ASN A 409 -19.40 -17.92 25.04
N ALA A 410 -19.37 -16.80 25.77
CA ALA A 410 -18.56 -15.65 25.39
C ALA A 410 -17.06 -16.01 25.41
N LEU A 411 -16.62 -16.70 26.46
CA LEU A 411 -15.23 -17.18 26.59
C LEU A 411 -14.86 -18.15 25.46
N LYS A 412 -15.77 -19.08 25.11
CA LYS A 412 -15.60 -19.99 23.96
C LYS A 412 -15.48 -19.23 22.65
N SER A 413 -16.30 -18.20 22.42
CA SER A 413 -16.24 -17.39 21.20
C SER A 413 -14.93 -16.59 21.10
N TYR A 414 -14.49 -15.90 22.17
CA TYR A 414 -13.19 -15.22 22.18
C TYR A 414 -12.03 -16.19 21.95
N ARG A 415 -12.05 -17.37 22.60
CA ARG A 415 -11.05 -18.42 22.40
C ARG A 415 -11.05 -18.95 20.98
N GLU A 416 -12.20 -19.30 20.42
CA GLU A 416 -12.33 -19.80 19.07
C GLU A 416 -11.79 -18.79 18.05
N LEU A 417 -12.03 -17.50 18.24
CA LEU A 417 -11.50 -16.45 17.36
C LEU A 417 -9.97 -16.30 17.43
N VAL A 418 -9.39 -16.39 18.63
CA VAL A 418 -7.92 -16.42 18.81
C VAL A 418 -7.32 -17.69 18.19
N TYR A 419 -7.92 -18.86 18.41
CA TYR A 419 -7.43 -20.13 17.86
C TYR A 419 -7.63 -20.26 16.35
N THR A 420 -8.71 -19.69 15.80
CA THR A 420 -8.98 -19.68 14.35
C THR A 420 -8.08 -18.71 13.59
N LYS A 421 -7.26 -17.90 14.28
CA LYS A 421 -6.28 -16.96 13.69
C LYS A 421 -6.92 -15.97 12.71
N LYS A 422 -8.21 -15.64 12.94
CA LYS A 422 -8.98 -14.71 12.11
C LYS A 422 -8.76 -13.25 12.48
N THR A 423 -8.28 -12.98 13.69
CA THR A 423 -8.02 -11.63 14.23
C THR A 423 -6.60 -11.52 14.76
N ARG A 424 -6.05 -10.30 14.77
CA ARG A 424 -4.85 -9.97 15.54
C ARG A 424 -5.11 -10.13 17.03
N LEU A 425 -4.11 -10.63 17.76
CA LEU A 425 -4.22 -10.82 19.21
C LEU A 425 -4.34 -9.46 19.91
N SER A 426 -3.58 -8.48 19.47
CA SER A 426 -3.59 -7.09 19.93
C SER A 426 -4.98 -6.47 19.84
N SER A 427 -5.69 -6.70 18.73
CA SER A 427 -7.06 -6.20 18.56
C SER A 427 -8.05 -6.84 19.53
N VAL A 428 -7.90 -8.14 19.80
CA VAL A 428 -8.73 -8.86 20.78
C VAL A 428 -8.44 -8.36 22.20
N LEU A 429 -7.16 -8.24 22.58
CA LEU A 429 -6.76 -7.77 23.90
C LEU A 429 -7.23 -6.34 24.17
N LEU A 430 -7.06 -5.44 23.20
CA LEU A 430 -7.53 -4.05 23.32
C LEU A 430 -9.06 -3.99 23.46
N LEU A 431 -9.80 -4.81 22.72
CA LEU A 431 -11.27 -4.87 22.82
C LEU A 431 -11.75 -5.43 24.17
N ILE A 432 -11.05 -6.43 24.72
CA ILE A 432 -11.32 -6.94 26.08
C ILE A 432 -11.13 -5.80 27.10
N PHE A 433 -10.07 -5.00 26.95
CA PHE A 433 -9.82 -3.83 27.79
C PHE A 433 -10.84 -2.70 27.61
N ALA A 434 -11.37 -2.50 26.40
CA ALA A 434 -12.44 -1.54 26.14
C ALA A 434 -13.70 -1.84 26.98
N SER A 435 -13.93 -3.12 27.27
CA SER A 435 -15.06 -3.59 28.09
C SER A 435 -14.75 -3.66 29.59
N ALA A 436 -13.53 -3.33 30.01
CA ALA A 436 -13.10 -3.50 31.40
C ALA A 436 -13.53 -2.31 32.30
N PRO A 437 -13.65 -2.51 33.62
CA PRO A 437 -14.07 -1.49 34.58
C PRO A 437 -13.15 -0.27 34.60
N PRO A 438 -13.67 0.97 34.72
CA PRO A 438 -12.92 2.23 34.53
C PRO A 438 -11.66 2.35 35.41
N GLU A 439 -11.57 1.62 36.50
CA GLU A 439 -10.41 1.56 37.40
C GLU A 439 -9.16 0.89 36.76
N LEU A 440 -9.38 -0.02 35.80
CA LEU A 440 -8.32 -0.59 34.97
C LEU A 440 -7.93 0.44 33.92
N ARG A 441 -6.65 0.81 33.84
CA ARG A 441 -6.18 1.79 32.84
C ARG A 441 -6.05 1.13 31.49
N SER A 442 -6.32 1.87 30.42
CA SER A 442 -6.04 1.38 29.08
C SER A 442 -4.53 1.29 28.83
N PRO A 443 -4.05 0.46 27.88
CA PRO A 443 -2.62 0.37 27.57
C PRO A 443 -2.01 1.70 27.11
N HIS A 444 -2.77 2.57 26.45
CA HIS A 444 -2.29 3.90 26.05
C HIS A 444 -2.23 4.87 27.24
N ASP A 445 -3.20 4.84 28.15
CA ASP A 445 -3.19 5.66 29.38
C ASP A 445 -2.03 5.27 30.30
N GLN A 446 -1.70 3.98 30.38
CA GLN A 446 -0.54 3.49 31.13
C GLN A 446 0.76 4.15 30.64
N LEU A 447 0.91 4.29 29.33
CA LEU A 447 2.06 4.93 28.69
C LEU A 447 1.94 6.46 28.65
N ARG A 448 0.82 7.04 29.13
CA ARG A 448 0.51 8.48 29.04
C ARG A 448 0.53 8.99 27.61
N MET A 449 0.01 8.18 26.68
CA MET A 449 -0.06 8.48 25.26
C MET A 449 -1.52 8.71 24.85
N SER A 450 -1.75 9.62 23.91
CA SER A 450 -3.05 9.70 23.24
C SER A 450 -3.28 8.43 22.39
N PRO A 451 -4.54 8.10 22.03
CA PRO A 451 -4.83 6.97 21.14
C PRO A 451 -4.06 7.06 19.81
N GLU A 452 -3.93 8.27 19.25
CA GLU A 452 -3.16 8.55 18.03
C GLU A 452 -1.67 8.21 18.21
N ARG A 453 -1.03 8.71 19.28
CA ARG A 453 0.39 8.42 19.56
C ARG A 453 0.61 6.94 19.86
N PHE A 454 -0.35 6.27 20.49
CA PHE A 454 -0.29 4.84 20.74
C PHE A 454 -0.40 4.04 19.42
N GLY A 455 -1.20 4.52 18.46
CA GLY A 455 -1.19 4.03 17.09
C GLY A 455 0.19 4.10 16.43
N GLU A 456 0.84 5.27 16.49
CA GLU A 456 2.22 5.44 15.99
C GLU A 456 3.22 4.50 16.70
N TRP A 457 3.04 4.28 18.00
CA TRP A 457 3.87 3.33 18.75
C TRP A 457 3.68 1.89 18.27
N MET A 458 2.44 1.47 18.00
CA MET A 458 2.16 0.16 17.42
C MET A 458 2.78 0.00 16.03
N ASP A 459 2.73 1.04 15.20
CA ASP A 459 3.40 1.00 13.88
C ASP A 459 4.91 0.84 14.00
N LYS A 460 5.53 1.51 14.97
CA LYS A 460 6.96 1.35 15.27
C LYS A 460 7.30 -0.04 15.81
N ALA A 461 6.43 -0.63 16.61
CA ALA A 461 6.61 -1.99 17.10
C ALA A 461 6.43 -3.04 15.98
N GLU A 462 5.56 -2.74 15.00
CA GLU A 462 5.26 -3.60 13.86
C GLU A 462 6.36 -3.56 12.78
N ASN A 463 6.82 -2.36 12.42
CA ASN A 463 7.67 -2.11 11.25
C ASN A 463 9.12 -1.69 11.60
N GLY A 464 9.45 -1.52 12.89
CA GLY A 464 10.75 -1.03 13.36
C GLY A 464 10.72 0.45 13.76
N LYS A 465 11.84 0.94 14.31
CA LYS A 465 11.88 2.24 15.03
C LYS A 465 11.45 3.46 14.19
N ASP A 466 11.83 3.49 12.91
CA ASP A 466 11.52 4.57 11.96
C ASP A 466 11.10 3.95 10.60
N PRO A 467 9.83 3.54 10.46
CA PRO A 467 9.36 2.90 9.23
C PRO A 467 9.31 3.90 8.08
N THR A 468 9.67 3.45 6.88
CA THR A 468 9.44 4.24 5.66
C THR A 468 7.94 4.43 5.44
N ASN A 469 7.55 5.51 4.76
CA ASN A 469 6.13 5.79 4.48
C ASN A 469 5.45 4.64 3.71
N ILE A 470 6.17 3.98 2.81
CA ILE A 470 5.64 2.79 2.13
C ILE A 470 5.47 1.60 3.07
N ALA A 471 6.35 1.43 4.07
CA ALA A 471 6.17 0.40 5.10
C ALA A 471 4.97 0.72 6.01
N LEU A 472 4.62 2.00 6.21
CA LEU A 472 3.38 2.37 6.90
C LEU A 472 2.13 1.97 6.12
N LEU A 473 2.20 1.83 4.79
CA LEU A 473 1.10 1.33 3.97
C LEU A 473 0.96 -0.18 4.03
N ASP A 474 2.02 -0.90 4.42
CA ASP A 474 1.94 -2.34 4.63
C ASP A 474 1.08 -2.59 5.87
N SER A 475 0.07 -3.44 5.74
CA SER A 475 -0.86 -3.66 6.84
C SER A 475 -0.25 -4.46 7.98
N GLY A 476 0.95 -5.00 7.76
CA GLY A 476 1.64 -5.93 8.63
C GLY A 476 0.89 -7.25 8.78
N THR A 477 1.63 -8.33 9.01
CA THR A 477 1.00 -9.65 9.10
C THR A 477 0.21 -9.76 10.41
N ARG A 478 -0.93 -10.45 10.39
CA ARG A 478 -1.66 -10.87 11.61
C ARG A 478 -0.81 -11.66 12.62
N ARG A 479 0.41 -12.04 12.24
CA ARG A 479 1.35 -12.84 13.03
C ARG A 479 2.61 -12.06 13.40
N ASN A 480 2.56 -10.73 13.42
CA ASN A 480 3.71 -9.95 13.80
C ASN A 480 4.03 -10.14 15.29
N ARG A 481 4.91 -11.10 15.59
CA ARG A 481 5.29 -11.45 16.96
C ARG A 481 5.84 -10.25 17.74
N SER A 482 6.53 -9.32 17.09
CA SER A 482 7.10 -8.13 17.74
C SER A 482 6.00 -7.25 18.35
N LEU A 483 5.02 -6.86 17.52
CA LEU A 483 3.88 -6.07 17.96
C LEU A 483 3.06 -6.82 19.02
N GLU A 484 2.74 -8.08 18.74
CA GLU A 484 1.88 -8.89 19.61
C GLU A 484 2.52 -9.11 20.99
N ASP A 485 3.81 -9.48 21.05
CA ASP A 485 4.53 -9.64 22.31
C ASP A 485 4.62 -8.33 23.09
N ALA A 486 4.78 -7.19 22.41
CA ALA A 486 4.85 -5.88 23.04
C ALA A 486 3.50 -5.49 23.68
N VAL A 487 2.39 -5.66 22.95
CA VAL A 487 1.04 -5.37 23.46
C VAL A 487 0.67 -6.33 24.59
N CYS A 488 0.96 -7.63 24.46
CA CYS A 488 0.74 -8.61 25.52
C CYS A 488 1.47 -8.24 26.81
N LYS A 489 2.74 -7.83 26.73
CA LYS A 489 3.52 -7.39 27.91
C LYS A 489 2.92 -6.18 28.60
N LEU A 490 2.40 -5.21 27.84
CA LEU A 490 1.73 -4.04 28.40
C LEU A 490 0.45 -4.42 29.14
N VAL A 491 -0.40 -5.19 28.46
CA VAL A 491 -1.70 -5.66 28.98
C VAL A 491 -1.51 -6.48 30.26
N THR A 492 -0.62 -7.47 30.24
CA THR A 492 -0.34 -8.32 31.41
C THR A 492 0.21 -7.51 32.60
N ALA A 493 1.13 -6.58 32.35
CA ALA A 493 1.67 -5.72 33.39
C ALA A 493 0.60 -4.84 34.06
N GLU A 494 -0.37 -4.32 33.30
CA GLU A 494 -1.43 -3.50 33.88
C GLU A 494 -2.47 -4.33 34.64
N LEU A 495 -2.80 -5.55 34.17
CA LEU A 495 -3.65 -6.48 34.92
C LEU A 495 -3.04 -6.83 36.28
N ASP A 496 -1.73 -7.11 36.33
CA ASP A 496 -1.04 -7.41 37.58
C ASP A 496 -1.03 -6.21 38.55
N ARG A 497 -0.80 -4.99 38.03
CA ARG A 497 -0.89 -3.76 38.84
C ARG A 497 -2.30 -3.49 39.34
N TYR A 498 -3.31 -3.72 38.50
CA TYR A 498 -4.69 -3.57 38.89
C TYR A 498 -5.04 -4.52 40.05
N MET A 499 -4.55 -5.77 40.02
CA MET A 499 -4.73 -6.66 41.15
C MET A 499 -4.05 -6.25 42.42
N GLN A 500 -2.84 -5.74 42.34
CA GLN A 500 -2.17 -5.23 43.52
C GLN A 500 -2.99 -4.09 44.15
N ARG A 501 -3.62 -3.23 43.32
CA ARG A 501 -4.52 -2.16 43.78
C ARG A 501 -5.82 -2.71 44.38
N VAL A 502 -6.46 -3.69 43.75
CA VAL A 502 -7.71 -4.30 44.24
C VAL A 502 -7.46 -5.09 45.53
N SER A 503 -6.45 -5.95 45.57
CA SER A 503 -6.09 -6.75 46.76
C SER A 503 -5.66 -5.90 47.96
N ALA A 504 -5.05 -4.73 47.73
CA ALA A 504 -4.77 -3.76 48.79
C ALA A 504 -6.06 -3.11 49.35
N LYS A 505 -7.06 -2.85 48.49
CA LYS A 505 -8.36 -2.27 48.88
C LYS A 505 -9.29 -3.29 49.56
N VAL A 506 -9.24 -4.57 49.18
CA VAL A 506 -10.02 -5.67 49.79
C VAL A 506 -9.73 -5.88 51.26
N LYS A 507 -8.53 -5.49 51.73
CA LYS A 507 -8.20 -5.48 53.16
C LYS A 507 -8.97 -4.41 53.97
N SER A 508 -9.76 -3.54 53.33
CA SER A 508 -10.37 -2.36 53.96
C SER A 508 -11.90 -2.21 53.92
N GLN A 509 -12.69 -2.96 53.12
CA GLN A 509 -14.18 -2.91 53.07
C GLN A 509 -14.80 -4.06 52.22
N SER A 510 -16.04 -4.52 52.50
CA SER A 510 -16.46 -5.93 52.24
C SER A 510 -17.58 -6.28 51.23
N THR A 511 -18.36 -5.38 50.61
CA THR A 511 -19.53 -5.82 49.78
C THR A 511 -19.43 -5.51 48.26
N ASP A 512 -19.09 -4.29 47.82
CA ASP A 512 -18.98 -3.98 46.38
C ASP A 512 -17.74 -4.62 45.70
N GLN A 513 -16.81 -5.14 46.50
CA GLN A 513 -15.50 -5.61 46.02
C GLN A 513 -15.49 -7.06 45.53
N LEU A 514 -16.53 -7.86 45.84
CA LEU A 514 -16.70 -9.24 45.34
C LEU A 514 -17.02 -9.26 43.83
N SER A 515 -17.80 -8.30 43.34
CA SER A 515 -18.10 -8.13 41.90
C SER A 515 -16.86 -7.71 41.11
N LEU A 516 -16.04 -6.81 41.67
CA LEU A 516 -14.80 -6.36 41.02
C LEU A 516 -13.75 -7.48 40.93
N ALA A 517 -13.70 -8.36 41.94
CA ALA A 517 -12.81 -9.51 41.96
C ALA A 517 -13.23 -10.61 40.96
N SER A 518 -14.53 -10.85 40.77
CA SER A 518 -15.04 -11.79 39.76
C SER A 518 -14.82 -11.28 38.34
N GLU A 519 -15.08 -9.99 38.08
CA GLU A 519 -14.78 -9.34 36.79
C GLU A 519 -13.30 -9.40 36.44
N TYR A 520 -12.41 -9.16 37.40
CA TYR A 520 -10.98 -9.34 37.20
C TYR A 520 -10.62 -10.80 36.85
N HIS A 521 -11.14 -11.78 37.58
CA HIS A 521 -10.83 -13.18 37.32
C HIS A 521 -11.31 -13.62 35.93
N LEU A 522 -12.40 -13.05 35.43
CA LEU A 522 -12.87 -13.24 34.06
C LEU A 522 -11.90 -12.60 33.05
N LEU A 523 -11.50 -11.34 33.26
CA LEU A 523 -10.55 -10.64 32.40
C LEU A 523 -9.20 -11.36 32.32
N ARG A 524 -8.69 -11.90 33.43
CA ARG A 524 -7.44 -12.69 33.45
C ARG A 524 -7.58 -14.11 32.88
N LYS A 525 -8.79 -14.66 32.80
CA LYS A 525 -9.04 -15.92 32.07
C LYS A 525 -9.18 -15.71 30.56
N LEU A 526 -9.58 -14.49 30.17
CA LEU A 526 -9.74 -14.05 28.78
C LEU A 526 -8.40 -13.67 28.14
N VAL A 527 -7.54 -12.96 28.87
CA VAL A 527 -6.15 -12.62 28.49
C VAL A 527 -5.24 -13.81 28.73
#